data_AF-A0A4R5J0X2-F1
#
_entry.id   AF-A0A4R5J0X2-F1
#
_cell.length_a   1.000
_cell.length_b   1.000
_cell.length_c   1.000
_cell.angle_alpha   90.00
_cell.angle_beta   90.00
_cell.angle_gamma   90.00
#
_symmetry.space_group_name_H-M   'P 1'
#
loop_
_entity.id
_entity.type
_entity.pdbx_description
1 polymer ?
#
loop_
_entity_poly.entity_id
_entity_poly.type
_entity_poly.pdbx_seq_one_letter_code
_entity_poly.pdbx_strand_id
1 'polypeptide(L)'
;MRRACLAFLFALLASLWLGGCGGGPNADGIRANLNERLAQALPPGTVQLVDVDRRGSQSDTKAPAGETRRVVYFDAELKLLRDYDFGAWDSPGVAGLISALGAGPRGITGITSGGNKAGDVLRAHGTALYRRDGERWVSVQPAGYRPAEAPAVATNAPTGPAAILDAMRKVVEAVQKDASPAQRAVIEQELTTAHANIRARLARVDEGYAIAAGAEHGQYLRFVRALVDGARVRAIALVTRGGEENLRLLRAGKVSAAMAQGDAALDAYEGKGAFAEDGPHASLRAVGSLYPEPVHVLVRDGDPARSVSDLRGKRIAVGESGSASRGTVLRVLAAHGLTGKDFKAEEVGLGAALVALRQNQVDAVMQVIGVPSDSIRDALSELPLRLLPLDERAIAAMVGQKAGYFRASIAPGTYPGLREPVRTVATAAILVTGPDLSDTEVADLTRLVYRHGRDFVARGSAQGGQINVATAREGLVIPQHLAAAKVLDGLAAGTPAQRSGGPATQAPAPASAPAATASRPAAR
;
A
#
# COMPACT_ATOMS: atom_id res chain seq x y z
N MET A 1 78.92 -2.78 -22.15
CA MET A 1 78.75 -2.21 -20.80
C MET A 1 77.63 -1.17 -20.67
N ARG A 2 77.37 -0.30 -21.67
CA ARG A 2 76.33 0.76 -21.54
C ARG A 2 74.85 0.29 -21.54
N ARG A 3 74.52 -0.86 -22.16
CA ARG A 3 73.14 -1.41 -22.14
C ARG A 3 72.79 -2.16 -20.85
N ALA A 4 73.78 -2.77 -20.19
CA ALA A 4 73.58 -3.43 -18.89
C ALA A 4 73.40 -2.41 -17.76
N CYS A 5 74.13 -1.29 -17.79
CA CYS A 5 73.96 -0.19 -16.83
C CYS A 5 72.58 0.47 -16.92
N LEU A 6 72.01 0.62 -18.14
CA LEU A 6 70.71 1.27 -18.31
C LEU A 6 69.54 0.35 -17.88
N ALA A 7 69.66 -0.97 -18.10
CA ALA A 7 68.70 -1.95 -17.60
C ALA A 7 68.75 -2.08 -16.06
N PHE A 8 69.95 -1.97 -15.46
CA PHE A 8 70.10 -1.95 -14.01
C PHE A 8 69.59 -0.64 -13.39
N LEU A 9 69.76 0.50 -14.06
CA LEU A 9 69.19 1.78 -13.63
C LEU A 9 67.65 1.80 -13.74
N PHE A 10 67.07 1.20 -14.79
CA PHE A 10 65.62 1.06 -14.92
C PHE A 10 65.05 0.02 -13.95
N ALA A 11 65.77 -1.05 -13.64
CA ALA A 11 65.39 -2.00 -12.60
C ALA A 11 65.52 -1.41 -11.18
N LEU A 12 66.51 -0.54 -10.93
CA LEU A 12 66.61 0.24 -9.68
C LEU A 12 65.55 1.34 -9.58
N LEU A 13 65.23 2.05 -10.67
CA LEU A 13 64.16 3.06 -10.70
C LEU A 13 62.75 2.44 -10.65
N ALA A 14 62.55 1.24 -11.23
CA ALA A 14 61.30 0.49 -11.10
C ALA A 14 61.16 -0.17 -9.72
N SER A 15 62.25 -0.57 -9.07
CA SER A 15 62.23 -1.05 -7.67
C SER A 15 62.16 0.09 -6.64
N LEU A 16 62.55 1.32 -7.00
CA LEU A 16 62.28 2.54 -6.23
C LEU A 16 60.86 3.09 -6.42
N TRP A 17 60.06 2.55 -7.36
CA TRP A 17 58.64 2.86 -7.54
C TRP A 17 57.69 1.71 -7.15
N LEU A 18 58.23 0.54 -6.78
CA LEU A 18 57.46 -0.60 -6.24
C LEU A 18 57.62 -0.79 -4.72
N GLY A 19 58.34 0.13 -4.06
CA GLY A 19 58.56 0.15 -2.60
C GLY A 19 57.88 1.32 -1.87
N GLY A 20 56.90 1.98 -2.49
CA GLY A 20 56.06 3.00 -1.83
C GLY A 20 55.00 2.36 -0.94
N CYS A 21 55.45 1.59 0.05
CA CYS A 21 54.65 0.92 1.08
C CYS A 21 53.58 1.85 1.64
N GLY A 22 52.33 1.49 1.39
CA GLY A 22 51.15 2.23 1.80
C GLY A 22 51.07 2.39 3.30
N GLY A 23 51.34 3.58 3.80
CA GLY A 23 51.01 3.91 5.18
C GLY A 23 49.51 3.68 5.41
N GLY A 24 49.18 2.87 6.40
CA GLY A 24 47.82 2.45 6.74
C GLY A 24 47.72 0.92 6.90
N PRO A 25 46.71 0.41 7.61
CA PRO A 25 46.47 -1.04 7.78
C PRO A 25 46.27 -1.77 6.45
N ASN A 26 46.72 -3.03 6.37
CA ASN A 26 46.40 -3.91 5.25
C ASN A 26 44.90 -4.31 5.27
N ALA A 27 44.45 -5.05 4.25
CA ALA A 27 43.05 -5.48 4.14
C ALA A 27 42.57 -6.25 5.38
N ASP A 28 43.43 -7.08 5.99
CA ASP A 28 43.09 -7.82 7.22
C ASP A 28 42.85 -6.90 8.42
N GLY A 29 43.69 -5.87 8.59
CA GLY A 29 43.52 -4.86 9.64
C GLY A 29 42.24 -4.03 9.45
N ILE A 30 41.86 -3.76 8.19
CA ILE A 30 40.58 -3.11 7.87
C ILE A 30 39.42 -4.05 8.21
N ARG A 31 39.48 -5.31 7.75
CA ARG A 31 38.45 -6.34 7.99
C ARG A 31 38.20 -6.56 9.48
N ALA A 32 39.25 -6.66 10.29
CA ALA A 32 39.12 -6.83 11.74
C ALA A 32 38.35 -5.64 12.38
N ASN A 33 38.69 -4.41 11.97
CA ASN A 33 38.01 -3.22 12.49
C ASN A 33 36.56 -3.11 12.00
N LEU A 34 36.28 -3.44 10.76
CA LEU A 34 34.90 -3.42 10.23
C LEU A 34 34.03 -4.47 10.91
N ASN A 35 34.55 -5.67 11.17
CA ASN A 35 33.82 -6.70 11.92
C ASN A 35 33.43 -6.21 13.33
N GLU A 36 34.35 -5.53 14.03
CA GLU A 36 34.06 -4.95 15.34
C GLU A 36 32.97 -3.88 15.27
N ARG A 37 33.08 -2.95 14.31
CA ARG A 37 32.09 -1.88 14.09
C ARG A 37 30.71 -2.43 13.70
N LEU A 38 30.68 -3.46 12.85
CA LEU A 38 29.44 -4.12 12.42
C LEU A 38 28.80 -4.89 13.58
N ALA A 39 29.59 -5.55 14.43
CA ALA A 39 29.10 -6.24 15.62
C ALA A 39 28.52 -5.26 16.66
N GLN A 40 29.02 -4.02 16.71
CA GLN A 40 28.46 -2.96 17.56
C GLN A 40 27.20 -2.33 16.95
N ALA A 41 27.11 -2.24 15.62
CA ALA A 41 26.03 -1.54 14.94
C ALA A 41 24.81 -2.41 14.61
N LEU A 42 24.99 -3.73 14.45
CA LEU A 42 23.94 -4.65 14.01
C LEU A 42 23.79 -5.81 14.99
N PRO A 43 22.58 -6.39 15.12
CA PRO A 43 22.42 -7.56 15.97
C PRO A 43 23.28 -8.74 15.46
N PRO A 44 23.73 -9.63 16.35
CA PRO A 44 24.54 -10.78 15.98
C PRO A 44 23.88 -11.64 14.88
N GLY A 45 24.69 -12.11 13.92
CA GLY A 45 24.20 -12.96 12.83
C GLY A 45 23.33 -12.22 11.80
N THR A 46 23.42 -10.89 11.70
CA THR A 46 22.70 -10.13 10.65
C THR A 46 23.46 -10.13 9.33
N VAL A 47 24.76 -9.81 9.37
CA VAL A 47 25.63 -9.75 8.20
C VAL A 47 26.94 -10.52 8.42
N GLN A 48 27.51 -10.99 7.34
CA GLN A 48 28.87 -11.51 7.26
C GLN A 48 29.67 -10.65 6.29
N LEU A 49 30.83 -10.15 6.72
CA LEU A 49 31.77 -9.47 5.84
C LEU A 49 32.48 -10.50 4.95
N VAL A 50 32.11 -10.53 3.67
CA VAL A 50 32.62 -11.48 2.67
C VAL A 50 33.97 -11.00 2.16
N ASP A 51 34.01 -9.77 1.66
CA ASP A 51 35.21 -9.20 1.04
C ASP A 51 35.52 -7.79 1.52
N VAL A 52 36.81 -7.44 1.50
CA VAL A 52 37.34 -6.10 1.79
C VAL A 52 38.51 -5.82 0.86
N ASP A 53 38.33 -4.91 -0.09
CA ASP A 53 39.39 -4.44 -0.99
C ASP A 53 39.88 -3.05 -0.55
N ARG A 54 41.19 -2.92 -0.29
CA ARG A 54 41.80 -1.64 0.07
C ARG A 54 42.07 -0.84 -1.20
N ARG A 55 41.38 0.27 -1.37
CA ARG A 55 41.49 1.14 -2.55
C ARG A 55 42.61 2.17 -2.45
N GLY A 56 42.97 2.57 -1.23
CA GLY A 56 44.05 3.53 -1.02
C GLY A 56 44.04 4.16 0.37
N SER A 57 44.88 5.18 0.57
CA SER A 57 44.91 5.95 1.82
C SER A 57 45.47 7.34 1.58
N GLN A 58 45.01 8.32 2.35
CA GLN A 58 45.55 9.68 2.39
C GLN A 58 45.92 10.08 3.83
N SER A 59 46.85 11.02 3.98
CA SER A 59 47.15 11.62 5.29
C SER A 59 45.94 12.41 5.80
N ASP A 60 45.65 12.31 7.09
CA ASP A 60 44.63 13.14 7.75
C ASP A 60 45.19 14.55 7.98
N THR A 61 44.66 15.52 7.24
CA THR A 61 45.07 16.94 7.35
C THR A 61 44.64 17.59 8.66
N LYS A 62 43.80 16.92 9.45
CA LYS A 62 43.32 17.37 10.78
C LYS A 62 44.00 16.62 11.93
N ALA A 63 45.07 15.87 11.67
CA ALA A 63 45.79 15.14 12.69
C ALA A 63 46.35 16.10 13.78
N PRO A 64 46.17 15.81 15.08
CA PRO A 64 46.82 16.54 16.15
C PRO A 64 48.35 16.53 16.01
N ALA A 65 49.02 17.57 16.51
CA ALA A 65 50.47 17.66 16.47
C ALA A 65 51.11 16.44 17.16
N GLY A 66 52.03 15.76 16.46
CA GLY A 66 52.70 14.55 16.96
C GLY A 66 52.00 13.23 16.60
N GLU A 67 50.82 13.26 15.99
CA GLU A 67 50.12 12.05 15.55
C GLU A 67 50.26 11.80 14.04
N THR A 68 50.57 10.56 13.66
CA THR A 68 50.45 10.11 12.27
C THR A 68 49.08 9.46 12.06
N ARG A 69 48.17 10.16 11.40
CA ARG A 69 46.83 9.65 11.05
C ARG A 69 46.63 9.52 9.55
N ARG A 70 45.82 8.53 9.15
CA ARG A 70 45.46 8.27 7.75
C ARG A 70 44.00 7.90 7.59
N VAL A 71 43.37 8.47 6.57
CA VAL A 71 42.06 8.05 6.07
C VAL A 71 42.30 6.97 5.03
N VAL A 72 41.74 5.79 5.24
CA VAL A 72 41.84 4.63 4.35
C VAL A 72 40.53 4.44 3.62
N TYR A 73 40.61 4.22 2.31
CA TYR A 73 39.47 3.97 1.43
C TYR A 73 39.39 2.47 1.14
N PHE A 74 38.20 1.91 1.20
CA PHE A 74 37.97 0.49 0.93
C PHE A 74 36.61 0.24 0.29
N ASP A 75 36.54 -0.87 -0.43
CA ASP A 75 35.29 -1.47 -0.89
C ASP A 75 35.02 -2.70 -0.03
N ALA A 76 33.77 -2.91 0.38
CA ALA A 76 33.36 -4.03 1.21
C ALA A 76 32.14 -4.72 0.63
N GLU A 77 32.13 -6.05 0.68
CA GLU A 77 30.98 -6.88 0.32
C GLU A 77 30.47 -7.61 1.57
N LEU A 78 29.19 -7.44 1.88
CA LEU A 78 28.53 -8.10 2.99
C LEU A 78 27.43 -9.02 2.47
N LYS A 79 27.28 -10.19 3.11
CA LYS A 79 26.17 -11.10 2.86
C LYS A 79 25.23 -11.10 4.06
N LEU A 80 23.93 -10.97 3.81
CA LEU A 80 22.93 -11.15 4.86
C LEU A 80 22.82 -12.62 5.25
N LEU A 81 22.82 -12.87 6.54
CA LEU A 81 22.66 -14.23 7.09
C LEU A 81 21.20 -14.55 7.47
N ARG A 82 20.33 -13.53 7.51
CA ARG A 82 18.90 -13.64 7.81
C ARG A 82 18.13 -12.51 7.13
N ASP A 83 16.81 -12.68 7.01
CA ASP A 83 15.92 -11.60 6.60
C ASP A 83 16.08 -10.41 7.53
N TYR A 84 16.25 -9.20 6.97
CA TYR A 84 16.48 -8.00 7.75
C TYR A 84 15.95 -6.75 7.05
N ASP A 85 15.17 -5.95 7.77
CA ASP A 85 14.59 -4.70 7.27
C ASP A 85 15.36 -3.51 7.85
N PHE A 86 16.28 -2.96 7.04
CA PHE A 86 17.05 -1.77 7.40
C PHE A 86 16.21 -0.48 7.43
N GLY A 87 14.93 -0.54 7.04
CA GLY A 87 13.96 0.55 7.16
C GLY A 87 13.01 0.41 8.36
N ALA A 88 13.12 -0.68 9.15
CA ALA A 88 12.30 -0.86 10.33
C ALA A 88 12.66 0.18 11.42
N TRP A 89 11.64 0.77 12.03
CA TRP A 89 11.80 1.83 13.03
C TRP A 89 12.36 1.30 14.37
N ASP A 90 12.27 0.00 14.62
CA ASP A 90 12.60 -0.69 15.88
C ASP A 90 13.93 -1.47 15.84
N SER A 91 14.68 -1.35 14.75
CA SER A 91 15.92 -2.09 14.50
C SER A 91 17.01 -1.17 13.95
N PRO A 92 18.31 -1.53 14.08
CA PRO A 92 19.39 -0.73 13.49
C PRO A 92 19.24 -0.56 11.98
N GLY A 93 18.87 0.66 11.57
CA GLY A 93 18.58 0.96 10.17
C GLY A 93 19.82 1.23 9.31
N VAL A 94 19.59 1.70 8.08
CA VAL A 94 20.64 2.05 7.11
C VAL A 94 21.69 3.00 7.70
N ALA A 95 21.29 3.91 8.59
CA ALA A 95 22.20 4.83 9.27
C ALA A 95 23.28 4.12 10.11
N GLY A 96 22.92 3.02 10.79
CA GLY A 96 23.88 2.21 11.56
C GLY A 96 24.93 1.56 10.66
N LEU A 97 24.51 1.08 9.48
CA LEU A 97 25.39 0.47 8.48
C LEU A 97 26.32 1.51 7.83
N ILE A 98 25.78 2.68 7.44
CA ILE A 98 26.55 3.83 6.93
C ILE A 98 27.63 4.22 7.94
N SER A 99 27.25 4.33 9.21
CA SER A 99 28.15 4.65 10.32
C SER A 99 29.25 3.60 10.48
N ALA A 100 28.88 2.32 10.59
CA ALA A 100 29.82 1.22 10.81
C ALA A 100 30.85 1.08 9.68
N LEU A 101 30.43 1.34 8.44
CA LEU A 101 31.27 1.23 7.25
C LEU A 101 31.95 2.56 6.88
N GLY A 102 31.67 3.65 7.59
CA GLY A 102 32.15 4.99 7.24
C GLY A 102 31.85 5.37 5.78
N ALA A 103 30.69 4.92 5.29
CA ALA A 103 30.22 5.15 3.93
C ALA A 103 29.42 6.46 3.85
N GLY A 104 29.34 7.06 2.67
CA GLY A 104 28.37 8.14 2.43
C GLY A 104 26.95 7.60 2.23
N PRO A 105 25.91 8.45 2.22
CA PRO A 105 24.52 8.03 1.98
C PRO A 105 24.28 7.28 0.66
N ARG A 106 25.14 7.51 -0.34
CA ARG A 106 25.14 6.80 -1.63
C ARG A 106 26.24 5.74 -1.73
N GLY A 107 27.02 5.58 -0.68
CA GLY A 107 28.15 4.65 -0.62
C GLY A 107 27.72 3.22 -0.38
N ILE A 108 26.45 2.94 -0.09
CA ILE A 108 25.93 1.58 0.13
C ILE A 108 24.87 1.25 -0.91
N THR A 109 24.97 0.06 -1.49
CA THR A 109 24.03 -0.48 -2.48
C THR A 109 23.59 -1.89 -2.11
N GLY A 110 22.45 -2.33 -2.66
CA GLY A 110 21.86 -3.64 -2.37
C GLY A 110 20.75 -3.64 -1.31
N ILE A 111 20.47 -2.49 -0.67
CA ILE A 111 19.37 -2.36 0.30
C ILE A 111 18.04 -2.16 -0.44
N THR A 112 17.02 -2.93 -0.05
CA THR A 112 15.68 -2.88 -0.65
C THR A 112 14.66 -2.24 0.30
N SER A 113 13.66 -1.54 -0.24
CA SER A 113 12.65 -0.81 0.54
C SER A 113 11.63 -1.70 1.28
N GLY A 114 11.60 -3.00 0.98
CA GLY A 114 10.74 -3.99 1.63
C GLY A 114 11.49 -4.91 2.60
N GLY A 115 12.75 -4.59 2.90
CA GLY A 115 13.67 -5.46 3.61
C GLY A 115 14.37 -6.47 2.70
N ASN A 116 15.57 -6.85 3.11
CA ASN A 116 16.43 -7.79 2.39
C ASN A 116 16.23 -9.21 2.91
N LYS A 117 16.50 -10.19 2.05
CA LYS A 117 16.39 -11.62 2.36
C LYS A 117 17.72 -12.22 2.76
N ALA A 118 17.68 -13.31 3.51
CA ALA A 118 18.87 -14.11 3.80
C ALA A 118 19.56 -14.51 2.49
N GLY A 119 20.86 -14.22 2.38
CA GLY A 119 21.66 -14.45 1.18
C GLY A 119 21.86 -13.24 0.28
N ASP A 120 21.08 -12.15 0.46
CA ASP A 120 21.28 -10.89 -0.27
C ASP A 120 22.67 -10.30 0.00
N VAL A 121 23.21 -9.63 -1.01
CA VAL A 121 24.55 -9.02 -0.96
C VAL A 121 24.44 -7.51 -0.93
N LEU A 122 25.12 -6.90 0.04
CA LEU A 122 25.30 -5.46 0.16
C LEU A 122 26.72 -5.08 -0.23
N ARG A 123 26.87 -3.96 -0.93
CA ARG A 123 28.18 -3.43 -1.31
C ARG A 123 28.35 -2.03 -0.77
N ALA A 124 29.51 -1.76 -0.20
CA ALA A 124 29.82 -0.49 0.41
C ALA A 124 31.17 0.08 -0.06
N HIS A 125 31.17 1.38 -0.36
CA HIS A 125 32.35 2.22 -0.55
C HIS A 125 32.53 3.05 0.73
N GLY A 126 33.52 2.68 1.52
CA GLY A 126 33.72 3.16 2.89
C GLY A 126 35.04 3.89 3.11
N THR A 127 35.10 4.61 4.24
CA THR A 127 36.31 5.24 4.73
C THR A 127 36.51 4.98 6.21
N ALA A 128 37.75 4.77 6.64
CA ALA A 128 38.08 4.62 8.05
C ALA A 128 39.35 5.39 8.40
N LEU A 129 39.34 6.06 9.56
CA LEU A 129 40.48 6.81 10.08
C LEU A 129 41.32 5.91 10.98
N TYR A 130 42.64 5.90 10.79
CA TYR A 130 43.59 5.15 11.61
C TYR A 130 44.72 6.04 12.09
N ARG A 131 45.20 5.80 13.31
CA ARG A 131 46.40 6.40 13.91
C ARG A 131 47.49 5.36 13.99
N ARG A 132 48.73 5.77 13.74
CA ARG A 132 49.90 4.93 13.95
C ARG A 132 50.25 4.87 15.43
N ASP A 133 50.42 3.66 15.95
CA ASP A 133 50.82 3.37 17.32
C ASP A 133 51.98 2.36 17.28
N GLY A 134 53.21 2.87 17.35
CA GLY A 134 54.42 2.10 17.02
C GLY A 134 54.39 1.57 15.58
N GLU A 135 54.43 0.25 15.44
CA GLU A 135 54.32 -0.45 14.14
C GLU A 135 52.87 -0.78 13.74
N ARG A 136 51.90 -0.59 14.64
CA ARG A 136 50.49 -0.94 14.39
C ARG A 136 49.67 0.27 13.96
N TRP A 137 48.60 0.00 13.22
CA TRP A 137 47.56 0.98 12.93
C TRP A 137 46.35 0.69 13.79
N VAL A 138 45.92 1.67 14.58
CA VAL A 138 44.77 1.58 15.47
C VAL A 138 43.66 2.45 14.90
N SER A 139 42.43 1.92 14.84
CA SER A 139 41.27 2.67 14.36
C SER A 139 40.97 3.84 15.27
N VAL A 140 40.71 5.01 14.69
CA VAL A 140 40.30 6.22 15.41
C VAL A 140 38.83 6.47 15.12
N GLN A 141 38.02 6.50 16.15
CA GLN A 141 36.66 7.01 16.03
C GLN A 141 36.70 8.54 16.11
N PRO A 142 36.04 9.28 15.19
CA PRO A 142 35.91 10.72 15.30
C PRO A 142 35.29 11.12 16.66
N ALA A 143 35.76 12.20 17.28
CA ALA A 143 35.15 12.72 18.49
C ALA A 143 33.67 13.05 18.25
N GLY A 144 32.76 12.52 19.08
CA GLY A 144 31.31 12.66 18.90
C GLY A 144 30.66 11.58 18.03
N TYR A 145 31.42 10.64 17.47
CA TYR A 145 30.87 9.46 16.81
C TYR A 145 30.25 8.51 17.84
N ARG A 146 28.93 8.37 17.79
CA ARG A 146 28.22 7.22 18.35
C ARG A 146 27.59 6.48 17.17
N PRO A 147 27.71 5.14 17.10
CA PRO A 147 26.86 4.37 16.19
C PRO A 147 25.42 4.85 16.38
N ALA A 148 24.65 4.92 15.29
CA ALA A 148 23.21 5.04 15.42
C ALA A 148 22.73 3.80 16.18
N GLU A 149 22.58 3.94 17.49
CA GLU A 149 21.84 2.97 18.28
C GLU A 149 20.44 3.02 17.71
N ALA A 150 19.95 1.88 17.23
CA ALA A 150 18.51 1.73 17.14
C ALA A 150 17.95 2.13 18.50
N PRO A 151 16.78 2.78 18.56
CA PRO A 151 16.03 2.73 19.80
C PRO A 151 15.94 1.24 20.11
N ALA A 152 16.70 0.77 21.10
CA ALA A 152 16.51 -0.56 21.58
C ALA A 152 15.04 -0.54 21.95
N VAL A 153 14.21 -1.34 21.26
CA VAL A 153 13.09 -1.93 21.97
C VAL A 153 13.76 -2.87 22.95
N ALA A 154 14.34 -2.25 23.97
CA ALA A 154 14.94 -2.91 25.07
C ALA A 154 13.77 -3.67 25.67
N THR A 155 14.03 -4.91 25.98
CA THR A 155 13.33 -5.63 27.03
C THR A 155 13.23 -4.82 28.36
N ASN A 156 13.88 -3.65 28.43
CA ASN A 156 13.85 -2.63 29.49
C ASN A 156 13.32 -1.25 29.04
N ALA A 157 12.61 -1.13 27.90
CA ALA A 157 11.99 0.14 27.52
C ALA A 157 11.09 0.62 28.68
N PRO A 158 11.17 1.90 29.10
CA PRO A 158 10.36 2.39 30.19
C PRO A 158 8.89 2.08 29.89
N THR A 159 8.27 1.27 30.74
CA THR A 159 6.87 0.87 30.58
C THR A 159 5.98 1.83 31.36
N GLY A 160 4.96 2.33 30.68
CA GLY A 160 3.98 3.26 31.26
C GLY A 160 4.26 4.73 30.92
N PRO A 161 3.21 5.57 30.82
CA PRO A 161 3.32 6.94 30.29
C PRO A 161 4.33 7.82 31.04
N ALA A 162 4.41 7.70 32.37
CA ALA A 162 5.30 8.51 33.20
C ALA A 162 6.78 8.21 32.95
N ALA A 163 7.14 6.92 32.84
CA ALA A 163 8.52 6.51 32.60
C ALA A 163 8.97 6.88 31.17
N ILE A 164 8.05 6.80 30.19
CA ILE A 164 8.30 7.25 28.81
C ILE A 164 8.53 8.76 28.77
N LEU A 165 7.66 9.55 29.44
CA LEU A 165 7.81 11.01 29.51
C LEU A 165 9.12 11.43 30.19
N ASP A 166 9.52 10.73 31.26
CA ASP A 166 10.79 10.98 31.95
C ASP A 166 12.00 10.66 31.05
N ALA A 167 11.95 9.55 30.31
CA ALA A 167 12.98 9.22 29.33
C ALA A 167 13.05 10.23 28.19
N MET A 168 11.90 10.66 27.64
CA MET A 168 11.84 11.70 26.60
C MET A 168 12.41 13.02 27.11
N ARG A 169 12.04 13.43 28.33
CA ARG A 169 12.58 14.63 28.97
C ARG A 169 14.10 14.56 29.08
N LYS A 170 14.65 13.44 29.58
CA LYS A 170 16.10 13.22 29.69
C LYS A 170 16.81 13.31 28.35
N VAL A 171 16.22 12.76 27.28
CA VAL A 171 16.79 12.86 25.92
C VAL A 171 16.80 14.32 25.44
N VAL A 172 15.67 15.03 25.57
CA VAL A 172 15.57 16.43 25.18
C VAL A 172 16.57 17.29 25.96
N GLU A 173 16.62 17.14 27.28
CA GLU A 173 17.53 17.89 28.16
C GLU A 173 19.01 17.58 27.88
N ALA A 174 19.36 16.32 27.65
CA ALA A 174 20.72 15.92 27.32
C ALA A 174 21.19 16.47 25.97
N VAL A 175 20.29 16.59 25.00
CA VAL A 175 20.61 17.12 23.67
C VAL A 175 20.65 18.66 23.67
N GLN A 176 19.79 19.32 24.45
CA GLN A 176 19.68 20.79 24.50
C GLN A 176 20.96 21.52 24.92
N LYS A 177 21.83 20.89 25.71
CA LYS A 177 23.05 21.55 26.23
C LYS A 177 24.08 21.84 25.13
N ASP A 178 24.14 21.02 24.07
CA ASP A 178 25.14 21.09 22.99
C ASP A 178 24.53 21.02 21.56
N ALA A 179 23.20 21.06 21.41
CA ALA A 179 22.54 20.89 20.12
C ALA A 179 22.65 22.12 19.19
N SER A 180 23.07 21.84 17.96
CA SER A 180 22.96 22.80 16.85
C SER A 180 21.51 23.23 16.60
N PRO A 181 21.27 24.40 15.98
CA PRO A 181 19.92 24.83 15.61
C PRO A 181 19.14 23.79 14.78
N ALA A 182 19.81 23.07 13.89
CA ALA A 182 19.20 22.02 13.08
C ALA A 182 18.74 20.83 13.94
N GLN A 183 19.54 20.40 14.91
CA GLN A 183 19.16 19.33 15.84
C GLN A 183 17.97 19.72 16.72
N ARG A 184 17.93 20.99 17.18
CA ARG A 184 16.78 21.51 17.94
C ARG A 184 15.49 21.51 17.11
N ALA A 185 15.57 21.94 15.86
CA ALA A 185 14.42 21.94 14.95
C ALA A 185 13.87 20.52 14.70
N VAL A 186 14.74 19.52 14.55
CA VAL A 186 14.32 18.10 14.42
C VAL A 186 13.58 17.63 15.67
N ILE A 187 14.12 17.89 16.86
CA ILE A 187 13.47 17.50 18.12
C ILE A 187 12.10 18.16 18.25
N GLU A 188 12.01 19.45 17.98
CA GLU A 188 10.75 20.19 18.03
C GLU A 188 9.72 19.62 17.05
N GLN A 189 10.13 19.32 15.81
CA GLN A 189 9.28 18.71 14.80
C GLN A 189 8.75 17.35 15.26
N GLU A 190 9.61 16.45 15.73
CA GLU A 190 9.22 15.12 16.18
C GLU A 190 8.29 15.16 17.40
N LEU A 191 8.58 16.01 18.39
CA LEU A 191 7.72 16.17 19.57
C LEU A 191 6.36 16.77 19.20
N THR A 192 6.32 17.72 18.27
CA THR A 192 5.10 18.32 17.77
C THR A 192 4.24 17.28 17.04
N THR A 193 4.84 16.50 16.16
CA THR A 193 4.17 15.39 15.47
C THR A 193 3.67 14.34 16.46
N ALA A 194 4.49 13.92 17.43
CA ALA A 194 4.09 12.96 18.45
C ALA A 194 2.89 13.46 19.28
N HIS A 195 2.93 14.73 19.71
CA HIS A 195 1.84 15.35 20.46
C HIS A 195 0.54 15.43 19.64
N ALA A 196 0.63 15.84 18.37
CA ALA A 196 -0.52 15.87 17.46
C ALA A 196 -1.11 14.47 17.25
N ASN A 197 -0.26 13.46 17.02
CA ASN A 197 -0.67 12.06 16.83
C ASN A 197 -1.36 11.47 18.07
N ILE A 198 -0.81 11.74 19.27
CA ILE A 198 -1.43 11.30 20.53
C ILE A 198 -2.83 11.90 20.66
N ARG A 199 -2.96 13.22 20.46
CA ARG A 199 -4.26 13.90 20.59
C ARG A 199 -5.28 13.40 19.57
N ALA A 200 -4.87 13.26 18.31
CA ALA A 200 -5.73 12.77 17.24
C ALA A 200 -6.21 11.33 17.51
N ARG A 201 -5.32 10.47 18.00
CA ARG A 201 -5.67 9.09 18.35
C ARG A 201 -6.58 9.01 19.57
N LEU A 202 -6.34 9.81 20.61
CA LEU A 202 -7.24 9.89 21.76
C LEU A 202 -8.63 10.36 21.34
N ALA A 203 -8.72 11.40 20.51
CA ALA A 203 -10.00 11.86 19.97
C ALA A 203 -10.74 10.73 19.21
N ARG A 204 -10.05 9.93 18.39
CA ARG A 204 -10.68 8.77 17.72
C ARG A 204 -11.08 7.65 18.67
N VAL A 205 -10.33 7.42 19.74
CA VAL A 205 -10.72 6.45 20.78
C VAL A 205 -11.97 6.91 21.51
N ASP A 206 -12.07 8.21 21.81
CA ASP A 206 -13.16 8.80 22.59
C ASP A 206 -14.41 9.08 21.75
N GLU A 207 -14.25 9.57 20.52
CA GLU A 207 -15.33 10.01 19.63
C GLU A 207 -15.68 8.96 18.56
N GLY A 208 -14.72 8.09 18.21
CA GLY A 208 -14.88 7.00 17.25
C GLY A 208 -14.25 7.27 15.88
N TYR A 209 -14.31 6.25 15.02
CA TYR A 209 -13.77 6.27 13.66
C TYR A 209 -14.91 6.50 12.66
N ALA A 210 -14.89 7.63 11.96
CA ALA A 210 -15.81 7.86 10.85
C ALA A 210 -15.30 7.18 9.59
N ILE A 211 -16.16 6.41 8.92
CA ILE A 211 -15.85 5.71 7.68
C ILE A 211 -16.81 6.19 6.60
N ALA A 212 -16.29 6.88 5.58
CA ALA A 212 -17.10 7.32 4.44
C ALA A 212 -17.53 6.12 3.60
N ALA A 213 -18.84 5.95 3.43
CA ALA A 213 -19.41 4.77 2.80
C ALA A 213 -20.12 5.12 1.48
N GLY A 214 -21.40 5.42 1.49
CA GLY A 214 -22.15 5.68 0.26
C GLY A 214 -23.60 5.99 0.54
N ALA A 215 -24.44 5.95 -0.50
CA ALA A 215 -25.86 6.28 -0.38
C ALA A 215 -26.58 5.42 0.69
N GLU A 216 -27.67 5.95 1.24
CA GLU A 216 -28.46 5.33 2.34
C GLU A 216 -28.85 3.87 2.09
N HIS A 217 -29.10 3.51 0.83
CA HIS A 217 -29.46 2.15 0.41
C HIS A 217 -28.38 1.51 -0.49
N GLY A 218 -27.16 2.06 -0.47
CA GLY A 218 -26.02 1.57 -1.24
C GLY A 218 -25.30 0.39 -0.59
N GLN A 219 -24.56 -0.35 -1.40
CA GLN A 219 -23.78 -1.51 -0.95
C GLN A 219 -22.60 -1.12 -0.06
N TYR A 220 -21.95 0.02 -0.32
CA TYR A 220 -20.88 0.53 0.54
C TYR A 220 -21.37 0.77 1.96
N LEU A 221 -22.52 1.44 2.13
CA LEU A 221 -23.08 1.71 3.45
C LEU A 221 -23.49 0.41 4.18
N ARG A 222 -24.11 -0.55 3.48
CA ARG A 222 -24.42 -1.87 4.07
C ARG A 222 -23.17 -2.60 4.53
N PHE A 223 -22.12 -2.58 3.71
CA PHE A 223 -20.84 -3.20 4.07
C PHE A 223 -20.20 -2.53 5.29
N VAL A 224 -20.09 -1.21 5.30
CA VAL A 224 -19.49 -0.49 6.44
C VAL A 224 -20.34 -0.67 7.70
N ARG A 225 -21.69 -0.66 7.61
CA ARG A 225 -22.57 -1.00 8.74
C ARG A 225 -22.29 -2.41 9.29
N ALA A 226 -22.18 -3.42 8.43
CA ALA A 226 -21.83 -4.79 8.82
C ALA A 226 -20.40 -4.91 9.42
N LEU A 227 -19.49 -4.04 8.98
CA LEU A 227 -18.13 -3.93 9.51
C LEU A 227 -18.11 -3.36 10.93
N VAL A 228 -18.79 -2.23 11.15
CA VAL A 228 -18.83 -1.54 12.44
C VAL A 228 -19.64 -2.27 13.50
N ASP A 229 -20.71 -2.98 13.11
CA ASP A 229 -21.52 -3.81 14.02
C ASP A 229 -20.69 -4.91 14.71
N GLY A 230 -19.64 -5.40 14.04
CA GLY A 230 -18.69 -6.35 14.62
C GLY A 230 -17.39 -5.73 15.14
N ALA A 231 -17.33 -4.42 15.32
CA ALA A 231 -16.15 -3.73 15.82
C ALA A 231 -16.22 -3.57 17.35
N ARG A 232 -15.08 -3.73 18.02
CA ARG A 232 -14.95 -3.42 19.46
C ARG A 232 -14.68 -1.93 19.74
N VAL A 233 -14.38 -1.18 18.68
CA VAL A 233 -14.14 0.26 18.73
C VAL A 233 -15.39 0.99 18.23
N ARG A 234 -15.62 2.21 18.72
CA ARG A 234 -16.70 3.05 18.21
C ARG A 234 -16.37 3.45 16.78
N ALA A 235 -17.20 3.07 15.82
CA ALA A 235 -17.05 3.45 14.42
C ALA A 235 -18.42 3.77 13.83
N ILE A 236 -18.47 4.74 12.92
CA ILE A 236 -19.70 5.25 12.33
C ILE A 236 -19.59 5.20 10.82
N ALA A 237 -20.55 4.54 10.18
CA ALA A 237 -20.69 4.54 8.73
C ALA A 237 -21.36 5.86 8.29
N LEU A 238 -20.68 6.66 7.47
CA LEU A 238 -21.22 7.91 6.95
C LEU A 238 -21.93 7.70 5.62
N VAL A 239 -23.11 8.30 5.52
CA VAL A 239 -23.88 8.40 4.28
C VAL A 239 -23.27 9.47 3.40
N THR A 240 -23.01 9.15 2.13
CA THR A 240 -22.40 10.06 1.15
C THR A 240 -22.98 9.79 -0.25
N ARG A 241 -22.58 10.59 -1.25
CA ARG A 241 -22.87 10.39 -2.68
C ARG A 241 -21.97 9.35 -3.35
N GLY A 242 -20.96 8.83 -2.66
CA GLY A 242 -20.11 7.73 -3.13
C GLY A 242 -18.62 8.06 -3.19
N GLY A 243 -17.90 7.27 -4.00
CA GLY A 243 -16.42 7.20 -3.97
C GLY A 243 -15.69 8.53 -4.12
N GLU A 244 -16.12 9.44 -4.99
CA GLU A 244 -15.40 10.72 -5.17
C GLU A 244 -15.59 11.65 -3.97
N GLU A 245 -16.81 11.74 -3.41
CA GLU A 245 -17.04 12.47 -2.17
C GLU A 245 -16.27 11.84 -1.01
N ASN A 246 -16.25 10.51 -0.92
CA ASN A 246 -15.52 9.80 0.13
C ASN A 246 -14.02 10.12 0.11
N LEU A 247 -13.41 10.13 -1.08
CA LEU A 247 -11.99 10.45 -1.25
C LEU A 247 -11.69 11.91 -0.89
N ARG A 248 -12.59 12.85 -1.18
CA ARG A 248 -12.44 14.26 -0.76
C ARG A 248 -12.62 14.43 0.75
N LEU A 249 -13.56 13.71 1.38
CA LEU A 249 -13.71 13.69 2.83
C LEU A 249 -12.47 13.15 3.53
N LEU A 250 -11.88 12.07 2.97
CA LEU A 250 -10.65 11.48 3.48
C LEU A 250 -9.48 12.47 3.35
N ARG A 251 -9.33 13.10 2.18
CA ARG A 251 -8.31 14.13 1.94
C ARG A 251 -8.42 15.30 2.92
N ALA A 252 -9.64 15.70 3.25
CA ALA A 252 -9.92 16.79 4.18
C ALA A 252 -9.75 16.40 5.66
N GLY A 253 -9.35 15.15 5.97
CA GLY A 253 -9.22 14.66 7.34
C GLY A 253 -10.56 14.54 8.09
N LYS A 254 -11.69 14.55 7.37
CA LYS A 254 -13.04 14.48 7.96
C LYS A 254 -13.49 13.05 8.28
N VAL A 255 -12.79 12.06 7.71
CA VAL A 255 -13.02 10.63 7.97
C VAL A 255 -11.70 9.91 8.13
N SER A 256 -11.71 8.81 8.88
CA SER A 256 -10.54 7.98 9.13
C SER A 256 -10.25 7.00 8.00
N ALA A 257 -11.30 6.50 7.35
CA ALA A 257 -11.21 5.60 6.21
C ALA A 257 -12.37 5.87 5.24
N ALA A 258 -12.22 5.39 4.01
CA ALA A 258 -13.21 5.58 2.97
C ALA A 258 -13.35 4.35 2.08
N MET A 259 -14.58 4.07 1.66
CA MET A 259 -14.86 3.18 0.54
C MET A 259 -14.63 3.93 -0.78
N ALA A 260 -14.02 3.29 -1.75
CA ALA A 260 -13.81 3.87 -3.08
C ALA A 260 -13.75 2.77 -4.15
N GLN A 261 -13.94 3.17 -5.41
CA GLN A 261 -13.57 2.34 -6.55
C GLN A 261 -12.06 2.49 -6.83
N GLY A 262 -11.39 1.42 -7.25
CA GLY A 262 -9.95 1.44 -7.53
C GLY A 262 -9.52 2.49 -8.56
N ASP A 263 -10.31 2.65 -9.63
CA ASP A 263 -10.07 3.65 -10.68
C ASP A 263 -10.23 5.09 -10.18
N ALA A 264 -11.25 5.37 -9.37
CA ALA A 264 -11.41 6.69 -8.76
C ALA A 264 -10.33 6.99 -7.71
N ALA A 265 -9.86 5.98 -6.98
CA ALA A 265 -8.74 6.12 -6.06
C ALA A 265 -7.43 6.44 -6.80
N LEU A 266 -7.21 5.87 -7.99
CA LEU A 266 -6.09 6.23 -8.85
C LEU A 266 -6.19 7.68 -9.33
N ASP A 267 -7.38 8.10 -9.80
CA ASP A 267 -7.61 9.49 -10.20
C ASP A 267 -7.30 10.46 -9.06
N ALA A 268 -7.74 10.17 -7.83
CA ALA A 268 -7.45 10.99 -6.66
C ALA A 268 -5.96 10.99 -6.30
N TYR A 269 -5.30 9.83 -6.38
CA TYR A 269 -3.87 9.69 -6.10
C TYR A 269 -3.03 10.54 -7.08
N GLU A 270 -3.39 10.54 -8.36
CA GLU A 270 -2.68 11.26 -9.42
C GLU A 270 -3.17 12.70 -9.66
N GLY A 271 -4.31 13.10 -9.08
CA GLY A 271 -4.93 14.40 -9.31
C GLY A 271 -5.48 14.55 -10.74
N LYS A 272 -6.16 13.51 -11.24
CA LYS A 272 -6.72 13.44 -12.59
C LYS A 272 -8.24 13.30 -12.55
N GLY A 273 -8.87 13.38 -13.72
CA GLY A 273 -10.31 13.18 -13.86
C GLY A 273 -11.10 14.16 -12.98
N ALA A 274 -11.98 13.63 -12.12
CA ALA A 274 -12.78 14.44 -11.19
C ALA A 274 -11.95 15.17 -10.12
N PHE A 275 -10.66 14.82 -9.97
CA PHE A 275 -9.75 15.40 -8.97
C PHE A 275 -8.71 16.35 -9.57
N ALA A 276 -8.87 16.77 -10.83
CA ALA A 276 -7.93 17.69 -11.49
C ALA A 276 -7.77 19.02 -10.72
N GLU A 277 -8.88 19.59 -10.25
CA GLU A 277 -8.90 20.82 -9.45
C GLU A 277 -8.41 20.59 -8.01
N ASP A 278 -8.58 19.37 -7.49
CA ASP A 278 -8.08 19.00 -6.16
C ASP A 278 -6.55 18.82 -6.20
N GLY A 279 -5.99 18.32 -7.30
CA GLY A 279 -4.58 17.94 -7.42
C GLY A 279 -4.25 16.59 -6.75
N PRO A 280 -2.99 16.10 -6.83
CA PRO A 280 -2.63 14.76 -6.38
C PRO A 280 -2.76 14.53 -4.86
N HIS A 281 -3.36 13.42 -4.45
CA HIS A 281 -3.39 12.95 -3.06
C HIS A 281 -2.35 11.85 -2.80
N ALA A 282 -1.07 12.22 -2.80
CA ALA A 282 0.06 11.28 -2.72
C ALA A 282 0.15 10.45 -1.42
N SER A 283 -0.54 10.86 -0.34
CA SER A 283 -0.62 10.13 0.93
C SER A 283 -1.75 9.10 0.99
N LEU A 284 -2.59 8.99 -0.04
CA LEU A 284 -3.65 7.98 -0.11
C LEU A 284 -3.07 6.56 -0.14
N ARG A 285 -3.58 5.66 0.69
CA ARG A 285 -3.14 4.26 0.75
C ARG A 285 -4.33 3.30 0.71
N ALA A 286 -4.20 2.22 -0.05
CA ALA A 286 -5.15 1.13 -0.01
C ALA A 286 -4.94 0.26 1.24
N VAL A 287 -6.01 -0.07 1.94
CA VAL A 287 -6.03 -1.16 2.93
C VAL A 287 -6.11 -2.49 2.16
N GLY A 288 -7.08 -2.59 1.26
CA GLY A 288 -7.23 -3.76 0.38
C GLY A 288 -8.51 -3.72 -0.46
N SER A 289 -8.59 -4.66 -1.40
CA SER A 289 -9.73 -4.92 -2.27
C SER A 289 -10.78 -5.79 -1.58
N LEU A 290 -12.05 -5.40 -1.69
CA LEU A 290 -13.16 -6.01 -0.97
C LEU A 290 -13.98 -6.94 -1.87
N TYR A 291 -14.41 -6.43 -3.03
CA TYR A 291 -15.23 -7.15 -4.00
C TYR A 291 -15.23 -6.45 -5.35
N PRO A 292 -15.50 -7.17 -6.45
CA PRO A 292 -15.63 -6.58 -7.78
C PRO A 292 -16.93 -5.80 -7.94
N GLU A 293 -16.86 -4.71 -8.71
CA GLU A 293 -18.02 -3.89 -9.11
C GLU A 293 -18.08 -3.85 -10.65
N PRO A 294 -18.80 -4.80 -11.28
CA PRO A 294 -18.97 -4.80 -12.73
C PRO A 294 -19.90 -3.67 -13.22
N VAL A 295 -19.66 -3.25 -14.46
CA VAL A 295 -20.53 -2.31 -15.17
C VAL A 295 -21.78 -3.03 -15.64
N HIS A 296 -22.94 -2.51 -15.24
CA HIS A 296 -24.26 -2.91 -15.67
C HIS A 296 -24.79 -1.89 -16.68
N VAL A 297 -25.33 -2.38 -17.80
CA VAL A 297 -25.99 -1.55 -18.82
C VAL A 297 -27.40 -2.08 -19.03
N LEU A 298 -28.36 -1.46 -18.35
CA LEU A 298 -29.77 -1.86 -18.39
C LEU A 298 -30.52 -1.08 -19.47
N VAL A 299 -31.29 -1.79 -20.27
CA VAL A 299 -32.24 -1.24 -21.23
C VAL A 299 -33.57 -1.98 -21.10
N ARG A 300 -34.65 -1.39 -21.61
CA ARG A 300 -35.91 -2.12 -21.79
C ARG A 300 -35.72 -3.26 -22.79
N ASP A 301 -36.37 -4.40 -22.53
CA ASP A 301 -36.24 -5.61 -23.36
C ASP A 301 -36.60 -5.33 -24.83
N GLY A 302 -37.69 -4.58 -25.04
CA GLY A 302 -38.15 -4.14 -26.36
C GLY A 302 -37.33 -3.01 -27.02
N ASP A 303 -36.33 -2.42 -26.37
CA ASP A 303 -35.45 -1.44 -27.04
C ASP A 303 -34.60 -2.16 -28.12
N PRO A 304 -34.41 -1.58 -29.32
CA PRO A 304 -33.63 -2.20 -30.39
C PRO A 304 -32.13 -2.32 -30.09
N ALA A 305 -31.57 -1.55 -29.15
CA ALA A 305 -30.13 -1.56 -28.86
C ALA A 305 -29.61 -2.96 -28.50
N ARG A 306 -28.50 -3.43 -29.08
CA ARG A 306 -27.89 -4.73 -28.76
C ARG A 306 -26.47 -4.58 -28.21
N SER A 307 -25.87 -3.40 -28.38
CA SER A 307 -24.56 -3.01 -27.89
C SER A 307 -24.62 -1.61 -27.25
N VAL A 308 -23.58 -1.24 -26.50
CA VAL A 308 -23.45 0.14 -25.98
C VAL A 308 -23.33 1.16 -27.12
N SER A 309 -22.78 0.76 -28.26
CA SER A 309 -22.64 1.61 -29.45
C SER A 309 -24.00 2.09 -30.00
N ASP A 310 -25.05 1.27 -29.83
CA ASP A 310 -26.43 1.58 -30.23
C ASP A 310 -27.11 2.62 -29.32
N LEU A 311 -26.46 3.02 -28.22
CA LEU A 311 -26.97 4.06 -27.33
C LEU A 311 -26.71 5.48 -27.87
N ARG A 312 -26.14 5.63 -29.06
CA ARG A 312 -25.98 6.92 -29.72
C ARG A 312 -27.34 7.58 -29.95
N GLY A 313 -27.46 8.84 -29.56
CA GLY A 313 -28.66 9.66 -29.60
C GLY A 313 -29.66 9.38 -28.48
N LYS A 314 -29.41 8.40 -27.61
CA LYS A 314 -30.32 8.00 -26.53
C LYS A 314 -30.14 8.87 -25.28
N ARG A 315 -31.11 8.80 -24.36
CA ARG A 315 -31.02 9.34 -23.01
C ARG A 315 -30.46 8.27 -22.07
N ILE A 316 -29.35 8.55 -21.41
CA ILE A 316 -28.63 7.57 -20.59
C ILE A 316 -28.52 8.12 -19.17
N ALA A 317 -29.04 7.39 -18.19
CA ALA A 317 -28.72 7.65 -16.80
C ALA A 317 -27.30 7.15 -16.53
N VAL A 318 -26.38 8.08 -16.24
CA VAL A 318 -24.93 7.81 -16.12
C VAL A 318 -24.45 7.73 -14.67
N GLY A 319 -25.36 7.91 -13.71
CA GLY A 319 -25.05 7.98 -12.28
C GLY A 319 -24.98 9.42 -11.76
N GLU A 320 -25.13 9.56 -10.44
CA GLU A 320 -25.15 10.85 -9.75
C GLU A 320 -23.78 11.54 -9.77
N SER A 321 -23.80 12.88 -9.78
CA SER A 321 -22.58 13.68 -9.65
C SER A 321 -21.86 13.41 -8.31
N GLY A 322 -20.53 13.24 -8.37
CA GLY A 322 -19.71 12.84 -7.22
C GLY A 322 -19.68 11.32 -6.94
N SER A 323 -20.38 10.52 -7.75
CA SER A 323 -20.25 9.06 -7.74
C SER A 323 -19.11 8.62 -8.66
N ALA A 324 -18.21 7.79 -8.14
CA ALA A 324 -17.14 7.18 -8.94
C ALA A 324 -17.68 6.31 -10.10
N SER A 325 -18.91 5.78 -9.97
CA SER A 325 -19.59 5.03 -11.02
C SER A 325 -19.77 5.88 -12.27
N ARG A 326 -20.06 7.18 -12.11
CA ARG A 326 -20.22 8.10 -13.24
C ARG A 326 -18.94 8.22 -14.05
N GLY A 327 -17.78 8.38 -13.38
CA GLY A 327 -16.48 8.41 -14.02
C GLY A 327 -16.21 7.15 -14.85
N THR A 328 -16.46 5.97 -14.28
CA THR A 328 -16.30 4.70 -14.99
C THR A 328 -17.27 4.56 -16.16
N VAL A 329 -18.55 4.91 -15.99
CA VAL A 329 -19.57 4.85 -17.05
C VAL A 329 -19.20 5.73 -18.25
N LEU A 330 -18.72 6.95 -18.00
CA LEU A 330 -18.29 7.85 -19.07
C LEU A 330 -17.07 7.29 -19.82
N ARG A 331 -16.15 6.60 -19.14
CA ARG A 331 -15.02 5.89 -19.77
C ARG A 331 -15.47 4.71 -20.61
N VAL A 332 -16.47 3.94 -20.16
CA VAL A 332 -17.06 2.84 -20.94
C VAL A 332 -17.70 3.38 -22.21
N LEU A 333 -18.52 4.44 -22.10
CA LEU A 333 -19.13 5.10 -23.27
C LEU A 333 -18.05 5.59 -24.25
N ALA A 334 -17.01 6.24 -23.75
CA ALA A 334 -15.88 6.68 -24.59
C ALA A 334 -15.14 5.52 -25.26
N ALA A 335 -14.96 4.39 -24.57
CA ALA A 335 -14.35 3.18 -25.14
C ALA A 335 -15.20 2.55 -26.25
N HIS A 336 -16.51 2.82 -26.26
CA HIS A 336 -17.43 2.49 -27.36
C HIS A 336 -17.57 3.62 -28.41
N GLY A 337 -16.77 4.68 -28.31
CA GLY A 337 -16.80 5.80 -29.27
C GLY A 337 -17.97 6.76 -29.09
N LEU A 338 -18.60 6.79 -27.90
CA LEU A 338 -19.63 7.74 -27.52
C LEU A 338 -19.03 8.80 -26.61
N THR A 339 -19.15 10.06 -27.01
CA THR A 339 -18.75 11.23 -26.23
C THR A 339 -19.97 12.01 -25.76
N GLY A 340 -19.82 13.02 -24.90
CA GLY A 340 -20.95 13.77 -24.33
C GLY A 340 -21.86 14.50 -25.34
N LYS A 341 -21.48 14.56 -26.63
CA LYS A 341 -22.32 15.09 -27.72
C LYS A 341 -23.20 14.02 -28.38
N ASP A 342 -22.89 12.76 -28.13
CA ASP A 342 -23.49 11.61 -28.81
C ASP A 342 -24.67 11.02 -28.04
N PHE A 343 -24.98 11.50 -26.84
CA PHE A 343 -26.11 11.05 -26.02
C PHE A 343 -26.55 12.16 -25.08
N LYS A 344 -27.74 12.04 -24.50
CA LYS A 344 -28.22 12.94 -23.43
C LYS A 344 -27.97 12.29 -22.08
N ALA A 345 -27.08 12.86 -21.27
CA ALA A 345 -26.73 12.34 -19.96
C ALA A 345 -27.75 12.80 -18.90
N GLU A 346 -28.28 11.85 -18.12
CA GLU A 346 -29.06 12.13 -16.91
C GLU A 346 -28.23 11.74 -15.68
N GLU A 347 -27.94 12.71 -14.81
CA GLU A 347 -27.09 12.53 -13.64
C GLU A 347 -27.92 12.24 -12.38
N VAL A 348 -28.43 11.02 -12.29
CA VAL A 348 -29.30 10.58 -11.19
C VAL A 348 -28.82 9.28 -10.57
N GLY A 349 -29.07 9.11 -9.27
CA GLY A 349 -28.75 7.87 -8.56
C GLY A 349 -29.59 6.68 -9.05
N LEU A 350 -29.10 5.45 -8.80
CA LEU A 350 -29.67 4.21 -9.34
C LEU A 350 -31.18 4.07 -9.14
N GLY A 351 -31.71 4.37 -7.94
CA GLY A 351 -33.15 4.26 -7.67
C GLY A 351 -33.99 5.16 -8.59
N ALA A 352 -33.62 6.44 -8.69
CA ALA A 352 -34.29 7.38 -9.59
C ALA A 352 -34.08 7.02 -11.07
N ALA A 353 -32.89 6.53 -11.43
CA ALA A 353 -32.59 6.05 -12.78
C ALA A 353 -33.50 4.89 -13.22
N LEU A 354 -33.74 3.92 -12.33
CA LEU A 354 -34.63 2.78 -12.60
C LEU A 354 -36.09 3.22 -12.74
N VAL A 355 -36.54 4.19 -11.93
CA VAL A 355 -37.86 4.81 -12.08
C VAL A 355 -37.98 5.54 -13.42
N ALA A 356 -36.98 6.32 -13.80
CA ALA A 356 -36.93 7.04 -15.08
C ALA A 356 -36.92 6.06 -16.27
N LEU A 357 -36.23 4.92 -16.16
CA LEU A 357 -36.21 3.88 -17.19
C LEU A 357 -37.58 3.25 -17.38
N ARG A 358 -38.29 2.97 -16.27
CA ARG A 358 -39.68 2.48 -16.25
C ARG A 358 -40.65 3.48 -16.90
N GLN A 359 -40.46 4.78 -16.63
CA GLN A 359 -41.30 5.85 -17.15
C GLN A 359 -40.91 6.29 -18.58
N ASN A 360 -39.99 5.59 -19.24
CA ASN A 360 -39.49 5.93 -20.57
C ASN A 360 -38.89 7.36 -20.63
N GLN A 361 -38.38 7.87 -19.51
CA GLN A 361 -37.69 9.15 -19.39
C GLN A 361 -36.19 9.02 -19.72
N VAL A 362 -35.61 7.85 -19.48
CA VAL A 362 -34.30 7.44 -20.03
C VAL A 362 -34.45 6.17 -20.84
N ASP A 363 -33.50 5.91 -21.72
CA ASP A 363 -33.48 4.73 -22.59
C ASP A 363 -32.51 3.65 -22.10
N ALA A 364 -31.47 4.07 -21.36
CA ALA A 364 -30.53 3.17 -20.70
C ALA A 364 -30.17 3.66 -19.30
N VAL A 365 -29.87 2.73 -18.40
CA VAL A 365 -29.27 2.98 -17.09
C VAL A 365 -27.94 2.27 -17.05
N MET A 366 -26.87 3.02 -16.77
CA MET A 366 -25.53 2.47 -16.58
C MET A 366 -25.08 2.66 -15.14
N GLN A 367 -24.58 1.60 -14.52
CA GLN A 367 -24.18 1.61 -13.11
C GLN A 367 -23.01 0.67 -12.87
N VAL A 368 -22.05 1.10 -12.06
CA VAL A 368 -20.99 0.26 -11.49
C VAL A 368 -21.41 -0.12 -10.09
N ILE A 369 -21.60 -1.42 -9.85
CA ILE A 369 -22.12 -1.92 -8.57
C ILE A 369 -21.78 -3.40 -8.40
N GLY A 370 -21.53 -3.84 -7.17
CA GLY A 370 -21.24 -5.22 -6.84
C GLY A 370 -22.42 -6.17 -7.11
N VAL A 371 -22.09 -7.44 -7.31
CA VAL A 371 -23.04 -8.49 -7.68
C VAL A 371 -23.23 -9.47 -6.51
N PRO A 372 -24.48 -9.87 -6.17
CA PRO A 372 -25.75 -9.37 -6.69
C PRO A 372 -26.11 -7.98 -6.12
N SER A 373 -26.87 -7.21 -6.91
CA SER A 373 -27.47 -5.94 -6.49
C SER A 373 -28.98 -6.10 -6.34
N ASP A 374 -29.49 -5.85 -5.13
CA ASP A 374 -30.93 -5.94 -4.83
C ASP A 374 -31.75 -5.03 -5.75
N SER A 375 -31.34 -3.77 -5.92
CA SER A 375 -32.06 -2.81 -6.77
C SER A 375 -32.14 -3.25 -8.24
N ILE A 376 -31.10 -3.90 -8.75
CA ILE A 376 -31.10 -4.44 -10.13
C ILE A 376 -31.95 -5.70 -10.22
N ARG A 377 -31.85 -6.59 -9.22
CA ARG A 377 -32.68 -7.81 -9.13
C ARG A 377 -34.16 -7.47 -9.10
N ASP A 378 -34.54 -6.52 -8.25
CA ASP A 378 -35.93 -6.13 -8.04
C ASP A 378 -36.47 -5.47 -9.32
N ALA A 379 -35.70 -4.57 -9.96
CA ALA A 379 -36.07 -3.98 -11.25
C ALA A 379 -36.24 -5.02 -12.37
N LEU A 380 -35.36 -6.02 -12.47
CA LEU A 380 -35.49 -7.12 -13.45
C LEU A 380 -36.64 -8.08 -13.13
N SER A 381 -37.14 -8.10 -11.89
CA SER A 381 -38.31 -8.88 -11.50
C SER A 381 -39.61 -8.17 -11.85
N GLU A 382 -39.63 -6.85 -11.77
CA GLU A 382 -40.83 -6.02 -11.96
C GLU A 382 -41.01 -5.53 -13.40
N LEU A 383 -39.92 -5.38 -14.17
CA LEU A 383 -39.91 -4.75 -15.48
C LEU A 383 -39.27 -5.63 -16.53
N PRO A 384 -39.76 -5.61 -17.78
CA PRO A 384 -39.11 -6.30 -18.90
C PRO A 384 -37.84 -5.53 -19.29
N LEU A 385 -36.73 -5.82 -18.60
CA LEU A 385 -35.42 -5.24 -18.83
C LEU A 385 -34.42 -6.32 -19.23
N ARG A 386 -33.32 -5.91 -19.86
CA ARG A 386 -32.17 -6.77 -20.14
C ARG A 386 -30.86 -6.02 -19.99
N LEU A 387 -29.79 -6.78 -19.80
CA LEU A 387 -28.42 -6.27 -19.72
C LEU A 387 -27.75 -6.32 -21.11
N LEU A 388 -27.11 -5.22 -21.51
CA LEU A 388 -26.24 -5.20 -22.69
C LEU A 388 -24.83 -5.66 -22.30
N PRO A 389 -24.19 -6.54 -23.10
CA PRO A 389 -22.77 -6.83 -22.94
C PRO A 389 -21.92 -5.65 -23.41
N LEU A 390 -20.71 -5.53 -22.84
CA LEU A 390 -19.68 -4.66 -23.41
C LEU A 390 -18.96 -5.37 -24.56
N ASP A 391 -18.48 -4.57 -25.51
CA ASP A 391 -17.73 -5.09 -26.65
C ASP A 391 -16.32 -5.48 -26.20
N GLU A 392 -15.82 -6.58 -26.74
CA GLU A 392 -14.50 -7.10 -26.39
C GLU A 392 -13.38 -6.08 -26.63
N ARG A 393 -13.49 -5.27 -27.69
CA ARG A 393 -12.57 -4.17 -27.97
C ARG A 393 -12.57 -3.11 -26.86
N ALA A 394 -13.74 -2.75 -26.35
CA ALA A 394 -13.86 -1.76 -25.27
C ALA A 394 -13.31 -2.32 -23.96
N ILE A 395 -13.62 -3.58 -23.63
CA ILE A 395 -13.06 -4.27 -22.47
C ILE A 395 -11.52 -4.30 -22.55
N ALA A 396 -10.96 -4.74 -23.68
CA ALA A 396 -9.52 -4.81 -23.87
C ALA A 396 -8.85 -3.43 -23.76
N ALA A 397 -9.46 -2.38 -24.32
CA ALA A 397 -8.96 -1.02 -24.22
C ALA A 397 -8.94 -0.51 -22.76
N MET A 398 -10.02 -0.73 -22.00
CA MET A 398 -10.09 -0.30 -20.59
C MET A 398 -9.10 -1.05 -19.69
N VAL A 399 -9.00 -2.37 -19.86
CA VAL A 399 -8.03 -3.18 -19.09
C VAL A 399 -6.59 -2.78 -19.44
N GLY A 400 -6.32 -2.46 -20.72
CA GLY A 400 -5.00 -2.03 -21.20
C GLY A 400 -4.50 -0.70 -20.59
N GLN A 401 -5.40 0.16 -20.10
CA GLN A 401 -5.03 1.41 -19.42
C GLN A 401 -4.36 1.18 -18.07
N LYS A 402 -4.44 -0.03 -17.51
CA LYS A 402 -3.93 -0.38 -16.16
C LYS A 402 -4.48 0.55 -15.06
N ALA A 403 -5.71 1.05 -15.25
CA ALA A 403 -6.38 1.99 -14.35
C ALA A 403 -7.25 1.31 -13.27
N GLY A 404 -6.98 0.04 -12.95
CA GLY A 404 -7.73 -0.73 -11.94
C GLY A 404 -8.89 -1.54 -12.51
N TYR A 405 -9.08 -1.49 -13.82
CA TYR A 405 -10.08 -2.29 -14.54
C TYR A 405 -9.60 -3.72 -14.83
N PHE A 406 -10.49 -4.68 -14.66
CA PHE A 406 -10.27 -6.08 -15.03
C PHE A 406 -11.50 -6.67 -15.72
N ARG A 407 -11.28 -7.74 -16.48
CA ARG A 407 -12.35 -8.44 -17.20
C ARG A 407 -13.30 -9.07 -16.20
N ALA A 408 -14.60 -8.95 -16.46
CA ALA A 408 -15.63 -9.55 -15.63
C ALA A 408 -16.77 -10.12 -16.49
N SER A 409 -17.57 -10.98 -15.87
CA SER A 409 -18.81 -11.47 -16.45
C SER A 409 -19.86 -11.56 -15.36
N ILE A 410 -21.06 -11.02 -15.62
CA ILE A 410 -22.23 -11.26 -14.77
C ILE A 410 -22.73 -12.66 -15.12
N ALA A 411 -22.72 -13.57 -14.14
CA ALA A 411 -23.01 -14.99 -14.37
C ALA A 411 -24.52 -15.25 -14.61
N PRO A 412 -24.88 -16.28 -15.37
CA PRO A 412 -26.26 -16.76 -15.45
C PRO A 412 -26.86 -17.01 -14.06
N GLY A 413 -28.16 -16.74 -13.90
CA GLY A 413 -28.85 -16.91 -12.63
C GLY A 413 -28.56 -15.84 -11.57
N THR A 414 -27.66 -14.89 -11.84
CA THR A 414 -27.42 -13.75 -10.94
C THR A 414 -28.69 -12.91 -10.73
N TYR A 415 -29.45 -12.69 -11.81
CA TYR A 415 -30.69 -11.95 -11.80
C TYR A 415 -31.81 -12.75 -12.49
N PRO A 416 -33.09 -12.52 -12.12
CA PRO A 416 -34.23 -13.11 -12.79
C PRO A 416 -34.19 -12.87 -14.30
N GLY A 417 -34.48 -13.93 -15.08
CA GLY A 417 -34.46 -13.88 -16.53
C GLY A 417 -33.07 -13.94 -17.18
N LEU A 418 -31.98 -13.80 -16.42
CA LEU A 418 -30.63 -13.83 -16.98
C LEU A 418 -30.12 -15.27 -17.19
N ARG A 419 -30.19 -15.75 -18.43
CA ARG A 419 -29.81 -17.13 -18.82
C ARG A 419 -28.40 -17.28 -19.35
N GLU A 420 -27.85 -16.21 -19.93
CA GLU A 420 -26.53 -16.19 -20.56
C GLU A 420 -25.58 -15.24 -19.80
N PRO A 421 -24.27 -15.50 -19.80
CA PRO A 421 -23.30 -14.60 -19.18
C PRO A 421 -23.23 -13.26 -19.91
N VAL A 422 -23.16 -12.16 -19.14
CA VAL A 422 -22.97 -10.80 -19.69
C VAL A 422 -21.53 -10.38 -19.50
N ARG A 423 -20.77 -10.34 -20.59
CA ARG A 423 -19.39 -9.86 -20.60
C ARG A 423 -19.34 -8.37 -20.30
N THR A 424 -18.44 -7.98 -19.41
CA THR A 424 -18.29 -6.59 -18.98
C THR A 424 -16.87 -6.35 -18.44
N VAL A 425 -16.64 -5.14 -17.93
CA VAL A 425 -15.46 -4.78 -17.16
C VAL A 425 -15.89 -4.52 -15.72
N ALA A 426 -15.00 -4.76 -14.77
CA ALA A 426 -15.19 -4.40 -13.37
C ALA A 426 -14.01 -3.57 -12.86
N THR A 427 -14.28 -2.80 -11.82
CA THR A 427 -13.28 -2.23 -10.92
C THR A 427 -13.43 -2.89 -9.55
N ALA A 428 -12.47 -2.69 -8.65
CA ALA A 428 -12.59 -3.18 -7.29
C ALA A 428 -13.21 -2.11 -6.38
N ALA A 429 -14.18 -2.50 -5.55
CA ALA A 429 -14.46 -1.76 -4.33
C ALA A 429 -13.27 -1.97 -3.38
N ILE A 430 -12.66 -0.88 -2.94
CA ILE A 430 -11.50 -0.89 -2.06
C ILE A 430 -11.76 -0.07 -0.81
N LEU A 431 -11.10 -0.45 0.28
CA LEU A 431 -11.01 0.37 1.48
C LEU A 431 -9.69 1.14 1.45
N VAL A 432 -9.76 2.45 1.67
CA VAL A 432 -8.60 3.35 1.66
C VAL A 432 -8.48 4.16 2.94
N THR A 433 -7.26 4.58 3.24
CA THR A 433 -6.90 5.46 4.37
C THR A 433 -5.98 6.58 3.91
N GLY A 434 -5.95 7.66 4.68
CA GLY A 434 -4.94 8.72 4.61
C GLY A 434 -3.81 8.50 5.61
N PRO A 435 -2.98 9.54 5.84
CA PRO A 435 -1.84 9.47 6.76
C PRO A 435 -2.23 9.53 8.26
N ASP A 436 -3.50 9.81 8.56
CA ASP A 436 -3.95 10.11 9.93
C ASP A 436 -4.08 8.87 10.82
N LEU A 437 -4.18 7.68 10.23
CA LEU A 437 -4.21 6.41 10.95
C LEU A 437 -2.79 5.87 11.14
N SER A 438 -2.50 5.45 12.38
CA SER A 438 -1.26 4.74 12.70
C SER A 438 -1.23 3.34 12.09
N ASP A 439 -0.02 2.79 11.91
CA ASP A 439 0.20 1.40 11.50
C ASP A 439 -0.63 0.39 12.31
N THR A 440 -0.76 0.62 13.63
CA THR A 440 -1.57 -0.23 14.51
C THR A 440 -3.05 -0.15 14.15
N GLU A 441 -3.60 1.05 13.98
CA GLU A 441 -5.01 1.26 13.61
C GLU A 441 -5.31 0.63 12.24
N VAL A 442 -4.43 0.80 11.25
CA VAL A 442 -4.59 0.20 9.93
C VAL A 442 -4.48 -1.33 9.98
N ALA A 443 -3.54 -1.87 10.77
CA ALA A 443 -3.43 -3.31 10.96
C ALA A 443 -4.70 -3.90 11.59
N ASP A 444 -5.26 -3.22 12.60
CA ASP A 444 -6.50 -3.65 13.25
C ASP A 444 -7.70 -3.56 12.32
N LEU A 445 -7.83 -2.48 11.54
CA LEU A 445 -8.83 -2.36 10.49
C LEU A 445 -8.71 -3.48 9.46
N THR A 446 -7.50 -3.80 9.01
CA THR A 446 -7.24 -4.89 8.06
C THR A 446 -7.68 -6.24 8.63
N ARG A 447 -7.36 -6.52 9.90
CA ARG A 447 -7.82 -7.75 10.58
C ARG A 447 -9.33 -7.78 10.75
N LEU A 448 -9.95 -6.64 11.01
CA LEU A 448 -11.41 -6.54 11.15
C LEU A 448 -12.14 -6.91 9.86
N VAL A 449 -11.54 -6.56 8.72
CA VAL A 449 -12.07 -6.87 7.37
C VAL A 449 -11.79 -8.32 6.98
N TYR A 450 -10.54 -8.78 7.06
CA TYR A 450 -10.11 -10.01 6.37
C TYR A 450 -9.93 -11.25 7.27
N ARG A 451 -10.01 -11.12 8.60
CA ARG A 451 -9.87 -12.29 9.46
C ARG A 451 -11.01 -13.28 9.22
N HIS A 452 -10.68 -14.56 9.18
CA HIS A 452 -11.65 -15.66 9.07
C HIS A 452 -12.74 -15.62 10.17
N GLY A 453 -13.91 -16.17 9.87
CA GLY A 453 -15.04 -16.26 10.81
C GLY A 453 -15.89 -14.99 10.91
N ARG A 454 -15.72 -14.04 9.97
CA ARG A 454 -16.54 -12.83 9.87
C ARG A 454 -17.67 -13.08 8.89
N ASP A 455 -18.89 -13.15 9.40
CA ASP A 455 -20.08 -13.29 8.57
C ASP A 455 -20.73 -11.91 8.33
N PHE A 456 -20.27 -11.23 7.29
CA PHE A 456 -20.85 -9.94 6.88
C PHE A 456 -22.23 -10.11 6.22
N VAL A 457 -22.52 -11.30 5.68
CA VAL A 457 -23.81 -11.59 5.04
C VAL A 457 -24.91 -11.66 6.09
N ALA A 458 -24.67 -12.37 7.20
CA ALA A 458 -25.57 -12.40 8.35
C ALA A 458 -25.82 -11.00 8.96
N ARG A 459 -24.89 -10.06 8.77
CA ARG A 459 -25.01 -8.66 9.21
C ARG A 459 -25.57 -7.72 8.14
N GLY A 460 -26.14 -8.27 7.06
CA GLY A 460 -26.88 -7.52 6.05
C GLY A 460 -26.04 -7.01 4.88
N SER A 461 -24.80 -7.47 4.69
CA SER A 461 -23.99 -7.16 3.51
C SER A 461 -23.71 -8.39 2.66
N ALA A 462 -24.49 -8.60 1.60
CA ALA A 462 -24.25 -9.65 0.61
C ALA A 462 -22.84 -9.55 -0.01
N GLN A 463 -22.37 -8.32 -0.28
CA GLN A 463 -21.05 -8.09 -0.85
C GLN A 463 -19.91 -8.53 0.09
N GLY A 464 -20.13 -8.47 1.41
CA GLY A 464 -19.14 -8.92 2.38
C GLY A 464 -18.85 -10.43 2.31
N GLY A 465 -19.71 -11.24 1.68
CA GLY A 465 -19.44 -12.66 1.40
C GLY A 465 -18.34 -12.91 0.36
N GLN A 466 -17.90 -11.88 -0.36
CA GLN A 466 -16.84 -11.96 -1.36
C GLN A 466 -15.45 -11.58 -0.83
N ILE A 467 -15.36 -11.14 0.43
CA ILE A 467 -14.08 -10.73 1.03
C ILE A 467 -13.17 -11.94 1.19
N ASN A 468 -11.99 -11.85 0.58
CA ASN A 468 -11.00 -12.91 0.62
C ASN A 468 -9.59 -12.33 0.63
N VAL A 469 -8.71 -12.89 1.47
CA VAL A 469 -7.29 -12.52 1.53
C VAL A 469 -6.61 -12.74 0.17
N ALA A 470 -6.99 -13.79 -0.57
CA ALA A 470 -6.40 -14.12 -1.86
C ALA A 470 -6.69 -13.05 -2.94
N THR A 471 -7.86 -12.41 -2.88
CA THR A 471 -8.28 -11.37 -3.83
C THR A 471 -8.07 -9.95 -3.28
N ALA A 472 -7.55 -9.80 -2.06
CA ALA A 472 -7.38 -8.51 -1.38
C ALA A 472 -6.45 -7.51 -2.10
N ARG A 473 -5.74 -7.96 -3.14
CA ARG A 473 -4.86 -7.13 -3.97
C ARG A 473 -5.34 -6.98 -5.42
N GLU A 474 -6.41 -7.65 -5.81
CA GLU A 474 -6.97 -7.54 -7.16
C GLU A 474 -7.55 -6.14 -7.38
N GLY A 475 -7.21 -5.54 -8.52
CA GLY A 475 -7.67 -4.19 -8.88
C GLY A 475 -7.01 -3.05 -8.11
N LEU A 476 -6.04 -3.32 -7.21
CA LEU A 476 -5.29 -2.27 -6.54
C LEU A 476 -4.34 -1.57 -7.51
N VAL A 477 -4.49 -0.26 -7.64
CA VAL A 477 -3.68 0.59 -8.53
C VAL A 477 -3.06 1.81 -7.82
N ILE A 478 -3.25 1.90 -6.51
CA ILE A 478 -2.56 2.84 -5.63
C ILE A 478 -1.69 2.07 -4.64
N PRO A 479 -0.66 2.70 -4.03
CA PRO A 479 0.17 2.02 -3.04
C PRO A 479 -0.65 1.46 -1.86
N GLN A 480 -0.42 0.19 -1.53
CA GLN A 480 -0.99 -0.44 -0.35
C GLN A 480 -0.31 0.08 0.92
N HIS A 481 -1.08 0.25 2.00
CA HIS A 481 -0.53 0.57 3.31
C HIS A 481 0.35 -0.58 3.81
N LEU A 482 1.56 -0.29 4.29
CA LEU A 482 2.54 -1.33 4.69
C LEU A 482 2.00 -2.22 5.82
N ALA A 483 1.37 -1.62 6.84
CA ALA A 483 0.75 -2.39 7.92
C ALA A 483 -0.38 -3.32 7.42
N ALA A 484 -1.16 -2.89 6.42
CA ALA A 484 -2.21 -3.73 5.83
C ALA A 484 -1.60 -4.90 5.04
N ALA A 485 -0.56 -4.62 4.23
CA ALA A 485 0.17 -5.65 3.50
C ALA A 485 0.75 -6.73 4.45
N LYS A 486 1.43 -6.30 5.52
CA LYS A 486 1.98 -7.20 6.55
C LYS A 486 0.90 -8.09 7.18
N VAL A 487 -0.28 -7.54 7.49
CA VAL A 487 -1.40 -8.31 8.04
C VAL A 487 -1.92 -9.33 7.03
N LEU A 488 -2.15 -8.93 5.78
CA LEU A 488 -2.66 -9.83 4.74
C LEU A 488 -1.70 -10.98 4.45
N ASP A 489 -0.39 -10.72 4.43
CA ASP A 489 0.63 -11.75 4.24
C ASP A 489 0.63 -12.75 5.41
N GLY A 490 0.50 -12.25 6.65
CA GLY A 490 0.34 -13.11 7.83
C GLY A 490 -0.94 -13.96 7.80
N LEU A 491 -2.07 -13.39 7.36
CA LEU A 491 -3.33 -14.13 7.22
C LEU A 491 -3.27 -15.19 6.12
N ALA A 492 -2.57 -14.90 5.01
CA ALA A 492 -2.36 -15.84 3.92
C ALA A 492 -1.49 -17.04 4.38
N ALA A 493 -0.41 -16.77 5.11
CA ALA A 493 0.49 -17.82 5.64
C ALA A 493 -0.17 -18.71 6.70
N GLY A 494 -1.11 -18.16 7.49
CA GLY A 494 -1.84 -18.89 8.53
C GLY A 494 -3.04 -19.72 8.05
N THR A 495 -3.39 -19.63 6.76
CA THR A 495 -4.49 -20.41 6.18
C THR A 495 -3.90 -21.71 5.61
N PRO A 496 -4.26 -22.92 6.11
CA PRO A 496 -3.80 -24.16 5.49
C PRO A 496 -4.17 -24.16 4.01
N ALA A 497 -3.21 -24.46 3.14
CA ALA A 497 -3.39 -24.45 1.70
C ALA A 497 -4.60 -25.30 1.29
N GLN A 498 -5.75 -24.67 1.06
CA GLN A 498 -6.80 -25.27 0.26
C GLN A 498 -6.22 -25.41 -1.14
N ARG A 499 -5.93 -26.65 -1.50
CA ARG A 499 -5.39 -27.03 -2.80
C ARG A 499 -6.22 -26.36 -3.90
N SER A 500 -5.52 -25.65 -4.77
CA SER A 500 -5.99 -25.11 -6.03
C SER A 500 -6.72 -26.18 -6.83
N GLY A 501 -8.06 -26.13 -6.84
CA GLY A 501 -8.90 -26.65 -7.89
C GLY A 501 -9.35 -25.49 -8.77
N GLY A 502 -9.26 -25.64 -10.10
CA GLY A 502 -9.82 -24.69 -11.07
C GLY A 502 -11.34 -24.48 -10.89
N PRO A 503 -11.95 -23.60 -11.71
CA PRO A 503 -13.16 -22.87 -11.36
C PRO A 503 -14.35 -23.82 -11.15
N ALA A 504 -14.78 -23.96 -9.90
CA ALA A 504 -16.02 -24.64 -9.57
C ALA A 504 -17.16 -23.62 -9.56
N THR A 505 -17.86 -23.54 -10.69
CA THR A 505 -19.28 -23.23 -10.74
C THR A 505 -20.03 -24.08 -9.71
N GLN A 506 -20.50 -23.48 -8.63
CA GLN A 506 -21.64 -24.00 -7.88
C GLN A 506 -22.60 -22.85 -7.57
N ALA A 507 -23.71 -22.85 -8.30
CA ALA A 507 -24.89 -22.06 -7.99
C ALA A 507 -25.45 -22.51 -6.62
N PRO A 508 -26.01 -21.60 -5.82
CA PRO A 508 -26.77 -22.00 -4.64
C PRO A 508 -28.01 -22.80 -5.08
N ALA A 509 -28.25 -23.93 -4.42
CA ALA A 509 -29.44 -24.74 -4.62
C ALA A 509 -30.71 -23.90 -4.37
N PRO A 510 -31.78 -24.08 -5.16
CA PRO A 510 -33.01 -23.32 -4.96
C PRO A 510 -33.66 -23.72 -3.64
N ALA A 511 -34.09 -22.72 -2.87
CA ALA A 511 -34.91 -22.91 -1.68
C ALA A 511 -36.18 -23.70 -2.05
N SER A 512 -36.37 -24.84 -1.42
CA SER A 512 -37.59 -25.64 -1.52
C SER A 512 -38.78 -24.83 -1.03
N ALA A 513 -39.76 -24.60 -1.91
CA ALA A 513 -41.05 -24.03 -1.55
C ALA A 513 -41.77 -24.91 -0.53
N PRO A 514 -42.53 -24.34 0.44
CA PRO A 514 -43.29 -25.12 1.39
C PRO A 514 -44.45 -25.84 0.71
N ALA A 515 -44.61 -27.12 1.03
CA ALA A 515 -45.64 -28.00 0.51
C ALA A 515 -47.05 -27.48 0.83
N ALA A 516 -47.89 -27.38 -0.20
CA ALA A 516 -49.32 -27.17 -0.07
C ALA A 516 -49.96 -28.38 0.63
N THR A 517 -50.53 -28.15 1.81
CA THR A 517 -51.40 -29.10 2.50
C THR A 517 -52.73 -29.20 1.75
N ALA A 518 -52.87 -30.29 0.97
CA ALA A 518 -54.15 -30.68 0.40
C ALA A 518 -55.05 -31.26 1.52
N SER A 519 -56.09 -30.52 1.89
CA SER A 519 -57.22 -31.03 2.67
C SER A 519 -58.06 -31.99 1.83
N ARG A 520 -58.13 -33.27 2.23
CA ARG A 520 -59.13 -34.22 1.72
C ARG A 520 -60.52 -33.90 2.33
N PRO A 521 -61.61 -34.04 1.57
CA PRO A 521 -62.95 -33.87 2.11
C PRO A 521 -63.39 -35.15 2.83
N ALA A 522 -64.03 -34.99 4.00
CA ALA A 522 -64.80 -36.05 4.65
C ALA A 522 -66.25 -36.01 4.17
N ALA A 523 -66.78 -37.19 3.87
CA ALA A 523 -68.17 -37.41 3.51
C ALA A 523 -69.11 -37.19 4.71
N ARG A 524 -70.12 -36.33 4.55
CA ARG A 524 -71.55 -36.62 4.72
C ARG A 524 -72.40 -35.42 4.30
#